data_AF-U1PFL4-F1
#
_entry.id   AF-U1PFL4-F1
#
_cell.length_a   1.000
_cell.length_b   1.000
_cell.length_c   1.000
_cell.angle_alpha   90.00
_cell.angle_beta   90.00
_cell.angle_gamma   90.00
#
_symmetry.space_group_name_H-M   'P 1'
#
loop_
_entity.id
_entity.type
_entity.pdbx_description
1 polymer ?
#
loop_
_entity_poly.entity_id
_entity_poly.type
_entity_poly.pdbx_seq_one_letter_code
_entity_poly.pdbx_strand_id
1 'polypeptide(L)'
;MAPNLAALAGPVLATRLVALSGGLESLAKQPSGTVQVLGAEEALFAHLRGGADPPKHGVIYTHEAVRGTAREHRGSAARALAGKLTIAARIDHYSGERNPELAAELEERIERIRARDVS
;
A
#
# COMPACT_ATOMS: atom_id res chain seq x y z
N MET A 1 3.76 -3.92 18.21
CA MET A 1 4.55 -3.18 17.22
C MET A 1 3.66 -2.88 16.03
N ALA A 2 3.68 -1.64 15.55
CA ALA A 2 2.91 -1.13 14.40
C ALA A 2 1.36 -1.33 14.44
N PRO A 3 0.66 -0.77 15.44
CA PRO A 3 -0.80 -0.91 15.56
C PRO A 3 -1.58 -0.37 14.35
N ASN A 4 -1.16 0.73 13.72
CA ASN A 4 -1.87 1.32 12.59
C ASN A 4 -1.68 0.50 11.31
N LEU A 5 -0.45 0.08 11.05
CA LEU A 5 -0.12 -0.74 9.88
C LEU A 5 -0.86 -2.08 9.94
N ALA A 6 -0.91 -2.72 11.11
CA ALA A 6 -1.63 -3.97 11.31
C ALA A 6 -3.15 -3.78 11.19
N ALA A 7 -3.71 -2.67 11.67
CA ALA A 7 -5.13 -2.36 11.52
C ALA A 7 -5.53 -2.15 10.06
N LEU A 8 -4.68 -1.48 9.27
CA LEU A 8 -4.96 -1.23 7.84
C LEU A 8 -4.69 -2.44 6.95
N ALA A 9 -3.57 -3.14 7.14
CA ALA A 9 -3.11 -4.17 6.21
C ALA A 9 -3.50 -5.60 6.65
N GLY A 10 -3.91 -5.77 7.90
CA GLY A 10 -3.86 -7.06 8.58
C GLY A 10 -2.42 -7.45 8.98
N PRO A 11 -2.26 -8.35 9.96
CA PRO A 11 -0.95 -8.68 10.53
C PRO A 11 0.02 -9.28 9.52
N VAL A 12 -0.46 -10.15 8.62
CA VAL A 12 0.41 -10.85 7.64
C VAL A 12 1.04 -9.87 6.65
N LEU A 13 0.23 -9.00 6.05
CA LEU A 13 0.74 -8.02 5.08
C LEU A 13 1.60 -6.95 5.78
N ALA A 14 1.21 -6.50 6.98
CA ALA A 14 2.01 -5.58 7.78
C ALA A 14 3.42 -6.14 8.05
N THR A 15 3.53 -7.38 8.53
CA THR A 15 4.81 -8.05 8.75
C THR A 15 5.62 -8.16 7.47
N ARG A 16 4.97 -8.53 6.35
CA ARG A 16 5.65 -8.65 5.06
C ARG A 16 6.22 -7.31 4.56
N LEU A 17 5.47 -6.23 4.71
CA LEU A 17 5.93 -4.88 4.36
C LEU A 17 7.15 -4.48 5.20
N VAL A 18 7.07 -4.65 6.51
CA VAL A 18 8.20 -4.36 7.41
C VAL A 18 9.43 -5.17 7.06
N ALA A 19 9.26 -6.47 6.75
CA ALA A 19 10.37 -7.34 6.36
C ALA A 19 11.02 -6.90 5.03
N LEU A 20 10.22 -6.60 4.00
CA LEU A 20 10.71 -6.17 2.69
C LEU A 20 11.43 -4.81 2.75
N SER A 21 11.00 -3.92 3.65
CA SER A 21 11.65 -2.63 3.87
C SER A 21 12.91 -2.71 4.72
N GLY A 22 13.20 -3.84 5.36
CA GLY A 22 14.31 -3.97 6.29
C GLY A 22 14.06 -3.34 7.67
N GLY A 23 12.79 -3.22 8.08
CA GLY A 23 12.38 -2.69 9.38
C GLY A 23 11.33 -1.59 9.29
N LEU A 24 10.68 -1.30 10.44
CA LEU A 24 9.60 -0.30 10.53
C LEU A 24 10.13 1.12 10.28
N GLU A 25 11.33 1.45 10.79
CA GLU A 25 11.98 2.73 10.54
C GLU A 25 12.23 2.96 9.04
N SER A 26 12.78 1.94 8.36
CA SER A 26 13.02 2.00 6.91
C SER A 26 11.70 2.15 6.13
N LEU A 27 10.65 1.42 6.52
CA LEU A 27 9.32 1.55 5.92
C LEU A 27 8.74 2.96 6.11
N ALA A 28 8.88 3.55 7.30
CA ALA A 28 8.39 4.90 7.60
C ALA A 28 9.05 5.99 6.73
N LYS A 29 10.32 5.79 6.35
CA LYS A 29 11.09 6.69 5.48
C LYS A 29 10.78 6.53 3.99
N GLN A 30 10.20 5.40 3.57
CA GLN A 30 9.90 5.18 2.17
C GLN A 30 8.77 6.10 1.65
N PRO A 31 8.88 6.58 0.40
CA PRO A 31 7.77 7.27 -0.24
C PRO A 31 6.66 6.29 -0.60
N SER A 32 5.42 6.79 -0.70
CA SER A 32 4.26 5.95 -1.02
C SER A 32 4.40 5.19 -2.34
N GLY A 33 5.06 5.78 -3.36
CA GLY A 33 5.32 5.10 -4.63
C GLY A 33 6.20 3.86 -4.48
N THR A 34 7.18 3.88 -3.57
CA THR A 34 7.98 2.69 -3.25
C THR A 34 7.16 1.65 -2.51
N VAL A 35 6.40 2.06 -1.47
CA VAL A 35 5.50 1.16 -0.73
C VAL A 35 4.48 0.49 -1.66
N GLN A 36 4.00 1.20 -2.68
CA GLN A 36 3.08 0.68 -3.68
C GLN A 36 3.63 -0.54 -4.42
N VAL A 37 4.94 -0.57 -4.70
CA VAL A 37 5.60 -1.58 -5.54
C VAL A 37 6.58 -2.48 -4.79
N LEU A 38 6.62 -2.41 -3.46
CA LEU A 38 7.43 -3.31 -2.62
C LEU A 38 7.13 -4.79 -2.95
N GLY A 39 8.17 -5.59 -3.17
CA GLY A 39 8.08 -6.98 -3.63
C GLY A 39 7.80 -7.16 -5.12
N ALA A 40 7.82 -6.09 -5.92
CA ALA A 40 7.79 -6.13 -7.38
C ALA A 40 9.08 -5.55 -8.00
N GLU A 41 10.20 -5.66 -7.30
CA GLU A 41 11.49 -5.06 -7.67
C GLU A 41 11.95 -5.57 -9.04
N GLU A 42 11.81 -6.86 -9.33
CA GLU A 42 12.22 -7.43 -10.62
C GLU A 42 11.47 -6.79 -11.80
N ALA A 43 10.14 -6.66 -11.68
CA ALA A 43 9.30 -6.01 -12.69
C ALA A 43 9.60 -4.51 -12.80
N LEU A 44 9.84 -3.84 -11.66
CA LEU A 44 10.23 -2.44 -11.64
C LEU A 44 11.58 -2.23 -12.34
N PHE A 45 12.58 -3.08 -12.07
CA PHE A 45 13.88 -3.02 -12.72
C PHE A 45 13.81 -3.35 -14.21
N ALA A 46 12.91 -4.25 -14.64
CA ALA A 46 12.66 -4.48 -16.06
C ALA A 46 12.07 -3.24 -16.75
N HIS A 47 11.11 -2.57 -16.11
CA HIS A 47 10.55 -1.31 -16.60
C HIS A 47 11.61 -0.20 -16.70
N LEU A 48 12.42 0.00 -15.66
CA LEU A 48 13.49 1.01 -15.66
C LEU A 48 14.57 0.77 -16.73
N ARG A 49 14.74 -0.48 -17.16
CA ARG A 49 15.63 -0.85 -18.28
C ARG A 49 14.97 -0.70 -19.66
N GLY A 50 13.77 -0.14 -19.73
CA GLY A 50 13.05 0.15 -20.97
C GLY A 50 12.34 -1.04 -21.60
N GLY A 51 12.19 -2.16 -20.88
CA GLY A 51 11.72 -3.43 -21.45
C GLY A 51 10.28 -3.82 -21.14
N ALA A 52 9.57 -3.10 -20.27
CA ALA A 52 8.24 -3.51 -19.80
C ALA A 52 7.43 -2.32 -19.28
N ASP A 53 6.11 -2.51 -19.12
CA ASP A 53 5.24 -1.58 -18.38
C ASP A 53 5.58 -1.57 -16.87
N PRO A 54 5.39 -0.44 -16.17
CA PRO A 54 5.65 -0.36 -14.74
C PRO A 54 4.68 -1.24 -13.94
N PRO A 55 5.14 -1.92 -12.87
CA PRO A 55 4.24 -2.67 -12.00
C PRO A 55 3.25 -1.73 -11.31
N LYS A 56 1.96 -2.07 -11.36
CA LYS A 56 0.90 -1.27 -10.72
C LYS A 56 0.89 -1.40 -9.19
N HIS A 57 1.40 -2.52 -8.68
CA HIS A 57 1.41 -2.88 -7.27
C HIS A 57 2.39 -4.02 -7.01
N GLY A 58 2.96 -4.06 -5.82
CA GLY A 58 3.74 -5.19 -5.31
C GLY A 58 2.92 -6.08 -4.39
N VAL A 59 3.47 -6.40 -3.21
CA VAL A 59 2.84 -7.30 -2.23
C VAL A 59 1.49 -6.81 -1.72
N ILE A 60 1.23 -5.50 -1.79
CA ILE A 60 -0.05 -4.89 -1.40
C ILE A 60 -1.22 -5.36 -2.28
N TYR A 61 -0.95 -6.04 -3.39
CA TYR A 61 -1.99 -6.67 -4.22
C TYR A 61 -2.86 -7.66 -3.43
N THR A 62 -2.33 -8.30 -2.39
CA THR A 62 -3.10 -9.28 -1.59
C THR A 62 -4.19 -8.63 -0.74
N HIS A 63 -4.16 -7.31 -0.57
CA HIS A 63 -5.16 -6.57 0.21
C HIS A 63 -6.48 -6.44 -0.58
N GLU A 64 -7.62 -6.60 0.09
CA GLU A 64 -8.94 -6.62 -0.55
C GLU A 64 -9.28 -5.31 -1.28
N ALA A 65 -8.83 -4.18 -0.74
CA ALA A 65 -8.93 -2.87 -1.40
C ALA A 65 -8.37 -2.88 -2.84
N VAL A 66 -7.30 -3.65 -3.09
CA VAL A 66 -6.67 -3.77 -4.41
C VAL A 66 -7.22 -4.97 -5.18
N ARG A 67 -7.22 -6.17 -4.59
CA ARG A 67 -7.65 -7.41 -5.25
C ARG A 67 -9.10 -7.36 -5.70
N GLY A 68 -9.98 -6.84 -4.84
CA GLY A 68 -11.41 -6.71 -5.04
C GLY A 68 -11.82 -5.51 -5.92
N THR A 69 -10.86 -4.73 -6.42
CA THR A 69 -11.12 -3.63 -7.36
C THR A 69 -10.91 -4.09 -8.81
N ALA A 70 -11.73 -3.57 -9.74
CA ALA A 70 -11.63 -3.87 -11.17
C ALA A 70 -10.22 -3.62 -11.73
N ARG A 71 -9.78 -4.46 -12.67
CA ARG A 71 -8.38 -4.52 -13.15
C ARG A 71 -7.85 -3.16 -13.65
N GLU A 72 -8.70 -2.39 -14.30
CA GLU A 72 -8.42 -1.05 -14.79
C GLU A 72 -8.15 -0.03 -13.67
N HIS A 73 -8.81 -0.20 -12.52
CA HIS A 73 -8.74 0.72 -11.38
C HIS A 73 -7.81 0.25 -10.25
N ARG A 74 -7.25 -0.97 -10.34
CA ARG A 74 -6.29 -1.50 -9.35
C ARG A 74 -5.09 -0.60 -9.12
N GLY A 75 -4.59 0.11 -10.14
CA GLY A 75 -3.50 1.08 -9.97
C GLY A 75 -3.89 2.25 -9.08
N SER A 76 -5.13 2.75 -9.20
CA SER A 76 -5.68 3.80 -8.33
C SER A 76 -5.89 3.30 -6.91
N ALA A 77 -6.43 2.09 -6.74
CA ALA A 77 -6.63 1.47 -5.43
C ALA A 77 -5.30 1.20 -4.71
N ALA A 78 -4.31 0.65 -5.43
CA ALA A 78 -2.97 0.40 -4.91
C ALA A 78 -2.29 1.68 -4.43
N ARG A 79 -2.42 2.78 -5.19
CA ARG A 79 -1.90 4.09 -4.79
C ARG A 79 -2.59 4.62 -3.53
N ALA A 80 -3.91 4.49 -3.42
CA ALA A 80 -4.66 4.90 -2.24
C ALA A 80 -4.23 4.12 -0.99
N LEU A 81 -4.17 2.79 -1.10
CA LEU A 81 -3.72 1.91 -0.02
C LEU A 81 -2.28 2.22 0.39
N ALA A 82 -1.35 2.31 -0.56
CA ALA A 82 0.05 2.60 -0.28
C ALA A 82 0.21 3.94 0.46
N GLY A 83 -0.56 4.96 0.09
CA GLY A 83 -0.56 6.25 0.77
C GLY A 83 -0.91 6.14 2.24
N LYS A 84 -1.99 5.41 2.57
CA LYS A 84 -2.43 5.22 3.95
C LYS A 84 -1.47 4.31 4.74
N LEU A 85 -0.89 3.28 4.11
CA LEU A 85 0.15 2.45 4.73
C LEU A 85 1.43 3.24 5.06
N THR A 86 1.86 4.16 4.18
CA THR A 86 3.00 5.04 4.46
C THR A 86 2.73 5.95 5.66
N ILE A 87 1.53 6.52 5.75
CA ILE A 87 1.14 7.36 6.90
C ILE A 87 1.10 6.52 8.19
N ALA A 88 0.48 5.34 8.14
CA ALA A 88 0.41 4.42 9.27
C ALA A 88 1.81 4.00 9.76
N ALA A 89 2.72 3.64 8.86
CA ALA A 89 4.10 3.30 9.21
C ALA A 89 4.83 4.46 9.92
N ARG A 90 4.60 5.70 9.47
CA ARG A 90 5.18 6.89 10.10
C ARG A 90 4.63 7.14 11.49
N ILE A 91 3.31 7.07 11.67
CA ILE A 91 2.68 7.21 12.98
C ILE A 91 3.20 6.11 13.92
N ASP A 92 3.19 4.86 13.46
CA ASP A 92 3.66 3.71 14.23
C ASP A 92 5.14 3.82 14.66
N HIS A 93 5.98 4.44 13.84
CA HIS A 93 7.39 4.63 14.14
C HIS A 93 7.66 5.85 15.04
N TYR A 94 7.01 6.99 14.77
CA TYR A 94 7.34 8.27 15.40
C TYR A 94 6.49 8.62 16.63
N SER A 95 5.21 8.22 16.69
CA SER A 95 4.34 8.48 17.85
C SER A 95 3.87 7.21 18.56
N GLY A 96 3.63 6.13 17.82
CA GLY A 96 3.03 4.89 18.33
C GLY A 96 1.54 5.00 18.68
N GLU A 97 0.93 6.16 18.46
CA GLU A 97 -0.49 6.41 18.74
C GLU A 97 -1.38 5.74 17.68
N ARG A 98 -2.59 5.33 18.07
CA ARG A 98 -3.57 4.80 17.11
C ARG A 98 -4.28 5.93 16.39
N ASN A 99 -4.45 5.79 15.08
CA ASN A 99 -5.25 6.65 14.24
C ASN A 99 -6.28 5.81 13.45
N PRO A 100 -7.51 5.68 13.97
CA PRO A 100 -8.58 4.93 13.31
C PRO A 100 -9.10 5.62 12.03
N GLU A 101 -8.88 6.92 11.85
CA GLU A 101 -9.38 7.68 10.71
C GLU A 101 -8.77 7.19 9.39
N LEU A 102 -7.54 6.67 9.43
CA LEU A 102 -6.87 6.15 8.23
C LEU A 102 -7.67 5.06 7.53
N ALA A 103 -8.36 4.20 8.28
CA ALA A 103 -9.17 3.13 7.74
C ALA A 103 -10.44 3.68 7.06
N ALA A 104 -11.13 4.62 7.73
CA ALA A 104 -12.32 5.26 7.19
C ALA A 104 -12.01 6.04 5.90
N GLU A 105 -10.91 6.81 5.89
CA GLU A 105 -10.48 7.55 4.70
C GLU A 105 -10.05 6.63 3.54
N LEU A 106 -9.46 5.47 3.85
CA LEU A 106 -9.14 4.48 2.84
C LEU A 106 -10.41 3.88 2.23
N GLU A 107 -11.35 3.46 3.08
CA GLU A 107 -12.62 2.87 2.66
C GLU A 107 -13.37 3.81 1.72
N GLU A 108 -13.59 5.05 2.16
CA GLU A 108 -14.25 6.10 1.38
C GLU A 108 -13.55 6.34 0.03
N ARG A 109 -12.21 6.30 -0.01
CA ARG A 109 -11.44 6.45 -1.24
C ARG A 109 -11.60 5.24 -2.17
N ILE A 110 -11.66 4.03 -1.62
CA ILE A 110 -11.80 2.79 -2.40
C ILE A 110 -13.21 2.67 -2.98
N GLU A 111 -14.24 3.05 -2.23
CA GLU A 111 -15.61 3.15 -2.71
C GLU A 111 -15.71 4.09 -3.93
N ARG A 112 -15.14 5.30 -3.83
CA ARG A 112 -15.08 6.23 -4.97
C ARG A 112 -14.36 5.67 -6.19
N ILE A 113 -13.35 4.81 -5.99
CA ILE A 113 -12.61 4.19 -7.09
C ILE A 113 -13.46 3.10 -7.75
N ARG A 114 -14.15 2.28 -6.95
CA ARG A 114 -15.02 1.19 -7.44
C ARG A 114 -16.30 1.70 -8.09
N ALA A 115 -16.83 2.84 -7.64
CA ALA A 115 -18.03 3.44 -8.24
C ALA A 115 -17.84 3.89 -9.70
N ARG A 116 -16.59 4.04 -10.16
CA ARG A 116 -16.27 4.37 -11.55
C ARG A 116 -16.65 3.27 -12.54
N ASP A 117 -16.75 2.03 -12.06
CA ASP A 117 -17.15 0.87 -12.87
C ASP A 117 -18.65 0.90 -13.24
N VAL A 118 -19.44 1.78 -12.61
CA VAL A 118 -20.92 1.86 -12.73
C VAL A 118 -21.37 3.06 -13.59
N SER A 119 -20.44 3.79 -14.22
CA SER A 119 -20.72 5.01 -14.99
C SER A 119 -20.50 4.86 -16.48
#